data_AF-A0A218QAJ4-F1
#
_entry.id   AF-A0A218QAJ4-F1
#
_cell.length_a   1.000
_cell.length_b   1.000
_cell.length_c   1.000
_cell.angle_alpha   90.00
_cell.angle_beta   90.00
_cell.angle_gamma   90.00
#
_symmetry.space_group_name_H-M   'P 1'
#
loop_
_entity.id
_entity.type
_entity.pdbx_description
1 polymer ?
#
loop_
_entity_poly.entity_id
_entity_poly.type
_entity_poly.pdbx_seq_one_letter_code
_entity_poly.pdbx_strand_id
1 'polypeptide(L)'
;MLAFVQHTRCKPEAGGVLIGRFIRDSADIVIDEVTVPMSGDRKRRFNFWRSRQPHQQVLDKSWLESGGTSTYLGEWHTHPENIPVPSDTDIKNWQDRLKKDIFNGDTLFFIIIGIKILRVWDGSKTTLVFRLLNDNNSNS
;
A
#
# COMPACT_ATOMS: atom_id res chain seq x y z
N MET A 1 -6.20 -6.81 7.04
CA MET A 1 -6.81 -6.00 5.97
C MET A 1 -8.19 -6.50 5.48
N LEU A 2 -8.45 -7.81 5.40
CA LEU A 2 -9.71 -8.36 4.85
C LEU A 2 -11.01 -7.94 5.57
N ALA A 3 -10.95 -7.57 6.85
CA ALA A 3 -12.10 -7.02 7.58
C ALA A 3 -12.69 -5.75 6.92
N PHE A 4 -11.87 -5.05 6.12
CA PHE A 4 -12.22 -3.78 5.48
C PHE A 4 -12.73 -3.91 4.04
N VAL A 5 -12.93 -5.13 3.53
CA VAL A 5 -13.51 -5.33 2.18
C VAL A 5 -14.85 -4.60 2.05
N GLN A 6 -14.99 -3.84 0.96
CA GLN A 6 -16.15 -2.98 0.66
C GLN A 6 -17.35 -3.73 0.04
N HIS A 7 -17.75 -4.86 0.64
CA HIS A 7 -18.77 -5.74 0.08
C HIS A 7 -20.22 -5.22 0.19
N THR A 8 -20.49 -4.19 1.00
CA THR A 8 -21.82 -3.54 1.08
C THR A 8 -21.75 -2.10 0.60
N ARG A 9 -22.86 -1.53 0.11
CA ARG A 9 -22.94 -0.16 -0.44
C ARG A 9 -22.54 0.95 0.55
N CYS A 10 -22.68 0.71 1.84
CA CYS A 10 -22.39 1.71 2.88
C CYS A 10 -20.95 1.62 3.42
N LYS A 11 -20.21 0.55 3.13
CA LYS A 11 -18.81 0.45 3.55
C LYS A 11 -17.95 1.46 2.77
N PRO A 12 -17.23 2.36 3.45
CA PRO A 12 -16.35 3.32 2.81
C PRO A 12 -15.00 2.69 2.48
N GLU A 13 -14.17 3.42 1.76
CA GLU A 13 -12.80 3.05 1.48
C GLU A 13 -11.98 3.05 2.75
N ALA A 14 -11.11 2.07 2.84
CA ALA A 14 -10.19 1.89 3.94
C ALA A 14 -8.82 1.65 3.34
N GLY A 15 -7.80 2.21 3.98
CA GLY A 15 -6.44 1.98 3.59
C GLY A 15 -5.50 2.14 4.76
N GLY A 16 -4.21 2.04 4.44
CA GLY A 16 -3.14 2.16 5.40
C GLY A 16 -1.78 1.97 4.75
N VAL A 17 -0.78 1.77 5.60
CA VAL A 17 0.64 1.67 5.28
C VAL A 17 1.08 0.22 5.47
N LEU A 18 1.97 -0.22 4.57
CA LEU A 18 2.72 -1.47 4.68
C LEU A 18 4.06 -1.17 5.34
N ILE A 19 4.39 -1.92 6.39
CA ILE A 19 5.60 -1.74 7.19
C ILE A 19 6.33 -3.09 7.25
N GLY A 20 7.63 -3.07 7.00
CA GLY A 20 8.44 -4.28 7.04
C GLY A 20 9.83 -4.10 6.44
N ARG A 21 10.41 -5.17 5.90
CA ARG A 21 11.87 -5.26 5.69
C ARG A 21 12.20 -5.88 4.33
N PHE A 22 13.29 -5.40 3.75
CA PHE A 22 13.96 -6.10 2.66
C PHE A 22 14.89 -7.16 3.24
N ILE A 23 14.87 -8.36 2.67
CA ILE A 23 15.77 -9.43 3.09
C ILE A 23 17.10 -9.24 2.38
N ARG A 24 18.18 -9.14 3.16
CA ARG A 24 19.53 -8.97 2.60
C ARG A 24 19.86 -10.15 1.70
N ASP A 25 20.50 -9.86 0.57
CA ASP A 25 20.96 -10.86 -0.40
C ASP A 25 19.81 -11.65 -1.06
N SER A 26 18.58 -11.12 -1.02
CA SER A 26 17.40 -11.65 -1.72
C SER A 26 16.56 -10.53 -2.35
N ALA A 27 15.69 -10.89 -3.29
CA ALA A 27 14.61 -10.04 -3.78
C ALA A 27 13.37 -10.08 -2.87
N ASP A 28 13.41 -10.88 -1.80
CA ASP A 28 12.30 -11.08 -0.88
C ASP A 28 12.06 -9.87 0.02
N ILE A 29 10.78 -9.63 0.28
CA ILE A 29 10.29 -8.59 1.18
C ILE A 29 9.33 -9.24 2.17
N VAL A 30 9.44 -8.81 3.42
CA VAL A 30 8.53 -9.24 4.49
C VAL A 30 7.75 -8.03 4.95
N ILE A 31 6.42 -8.15 4.94
CA ILE A 31 5.52 -7.18 5.58
C ILE A 31 5.26 -7.69 6.99
N ASP A 32 5.83 -7.02 7.98
CA ASP A 32 5.68 -7.37 9.40
C ASP A 32 4.39 -6.81 9.99
N GLU A 33 4.03 -5.59 9.58
CA GLU A 33 2.88 -4.86 10.10
C GLU A 33 2.17 -4.09 9.00
N VAL A 34 0.85 -3.92 9.16
CA VAL A 34 0.07 -3.00 8.36
C VAL A 34 -0.76 -2.12 9.28
N THR A 35 -0.73 -0.81 9.05
CA THR A 35 -1.68 0.07 9.73
C THR A 35 -3.06 -0.14 9.13
N VAL A 36 -4.10 0.03 9.94
CA VAL A 36 -5.50 0.07 9.50
C VAL A 36 -6.03 1.50 9.59
N PRO A 37 -7.25 1.83 9.09
CA PRO A 37 -7.79 3.17 9.27
C PRO A 37 -7.73 3.64 10.72
N MET A 38 -7.08 4.78 10.95
CA MET A 38 -6.81 5.36 12.25
C MET A 38 -7.66 6.61 12.49
N SER A 39 -7.62 7.12 13.72
CA SER A 39 -8.26 8.39 14.07
C SER A 39 -7.69 9.53 13.22
N GLY A 40 -8.55 10.38 12.66
CA GLY A 40 -8.16 11.49 11.79
C GLY A 40 -8.22 11.17 10.29
N ASP A 41 -8.29 9.89 9.91
CA ASP A 41 -8.51 9.51 8.52
C ASP A 41 -9.89 9.93 8.03
N ARG A 42 -9.97 10.41 6.79
CA ARG A 42 -11.25 10.71 6.14
C ARG A 42 -11.56 9.63 5.13
N LYS A 43 -12.80 9.15 5.15
CA LYS A 43 -13.23 8.02 4.33
C LYS A 43 -14.52 8.37 3.62
N ARG A 44 -14.53 8.21 2.31
CA ARG A 44 -15.73 8.18 1.48
C ARG A 44 -15.80 6.84 0.77
N ARG A 45 -16.88 6.61 0.01
CA ARG A 45 -17.09 5.35 -0.70
C ARG A 45 -15.92 4.99 -1.64
N PHE A 46 -15.39 5.97 -2.35
CA PHE A 46 -14.37 5.78 -3.39
C PHE A 46 -13.14 6.68 -3.14
N ASN A 47 -12.96 7.15 -1.90
CA ASN A 47 -11.77 7.90 -1.55
C ASN A 47 -11.37 7.63 -0.10
N PHE A 48 -10.07 7.43 0.11
CA PHE A 48 -9.45 7.38 1.41
C PHE A 48 -8.37 8.46 1.53
N TRP A 49 -8.45 9.30 2.57
CA TRP A 49 -7.42 10.27 2.90
C TRP A 49 -6.80 9.93 4.24
N ARG A 50 -5.57 9.43 4.17
CA ARG A 50 -4.74 9.10 5.33
C ARG A 50 -4.32 10.35 6.09
N SER A 51 -4.52 10.35 7.39
CA SER A 51 -3.91 11.31 8.32
C SER A 51 -2.43 10.99 8.50
N ARG A 52 -1.55 12.00 8.40
CA ARG A 52 -0.10 11.74 8.40
C ARG A 52 0.41 11.26 9.76
N GLN A 53 0.00 11.92 10.84
CA GLN A 53 0.62 11.79 12.16
C GLN A 53 0.43 10.39 12.79
N PRO A 54 -0.79 9.79 12.85
CA PRO A 54 -0.97 8.50 13.52
C PRO A 54 -0.22 7.36 12.84
N HIS A 55 -0.22 7.34 11.49
CA HIS A 55 0.49 6.32 10.73
C HIS A 55 2.02 6.48 10.84
N GLN A 56 2.52 7.72 10.83
CA GLN A 56 3.94 7.99 11.04
C GLN A 56 4.40 7.51 12.41
N GLN A 57 3.60 7.67 13.46
CA GLN A 57 3.94 7.18 14.80
C GLN A 57 4.10 5.65 14.85
N VAL A 58 3.27 4.91 14.11
CA VAL A 58 3.42 3.44 14.00
C VAL A 58 4.71 3.10 13.26
N LEU A 59 5.00 3.81 12.17
CA LEU A 59 6.23 3.62 11.40
C LEU A 59 7.48 3.91 12.24
N ASP A 60 7.50 5.03 12.96
CA ASP A 60 8.62 5.45 13.82
C ASP A 60 8.85 4.43 14.95
N LYS A 61 7.76 3.93 15.54
CA LYS A 61 7.82 2.88 16.56
C LYS A 61 8.40 1.59 15.98
N SER A 62 7.90 1.12 14.84
CA SER A 62 8.38 -0.10 14.18
C SER A 62 9.87 0.02 13.79
N TRP A 63 10.28 1.19 13.29
CA TRP A 63 11.69 1.49 13.00
C TRP A 63 12.56 1.39 14.25
N LEU A 64 12.15 2.01 15.37
CA LEU A 64 12.91 1.97 16.62
C LEU A 64 13.01 0.56 17.21
N GLU A 65 11.89 -0.15 17.30
CA GLU A 65 11.82 -1.49 17.90
C GLU A 65 12.58 -2.54 17.07
N SER A 66 12.66 -2.37 15.75
CA SER A 66 13.40 -3.25 14.85
C SER A 66 14.90 -2.93 14.72
N GLY A 67 15.40 -1.93 15.46
CA GLY A 67 16.79 -1.46 15.33
C GLY A 67 17.10 -0.84 13.96
N GLY A 68 16.10 -0.24 13.31
CA GLY A 68 16.22 0.43 12.02
C GLY A 68 16.14 -0.49 10.81
N THR A 69 15.44 -1.63 10.92
CA THR A 69 15.31 -2.58 9.80
C THR A 69 13.88 -2.67 9.24
N SER A 70 12.88 -2.29 10.01
CA SER A 70 11.48 -2.21 9.60
C SER A 70 11.14 -0.80 9.14
N THR A 71 10.79 -0.67 7.86
CA THR A 71 10.61 0.60 7.14
C THR A 71 9.30 0.63 6.37
N TYR A 72 9.04 1.76 5.73
CA TYR A 72 7.89 1.97 4.85
C TYR A 72 8.05 1.18 3.55
N LEU A 73 7.11 0.29 3.26
CA LEU A 73 7.10 -0.53 2.05
C LEU A 73 6.03 -0.11 1.04
N GLY A 74 5.10 0.77 1.42
CA GLY A 74 4.06 1.28 0.53
C GLY A 74 2.69 1.32 1.20
N GLU A 75 1.63 1.19 0.41
CA GLU A 75 0.26 1.46 0.86
C GLU A 75 -0.72 0.37 0.42
N TRP A 76 -1.84 0.29 1.14
CA TRP A 76 -2.97 -0.52 0.71
C TRP A 76 -4.27 0.27 0.80
N HIS A 77 -5.24 -0.07 -0.03
CA HIS A 77 -6.62 0.41 0.09
C HIS A 77 -7.64 -0.59 -0.47
N THR A 78 -8.93 -0.30 -0.33
CA THR A 78 -10.02 -1.20 -0.73
C THR A 78 -10.88 -0.64 -1.86
N HIS A 79 -11.19 -1.44 -2.87
CA HIS A 79 -12.14 -1.08 -3.91
C HIS A 79 -13.42 -1.91 -3.79
N PRO A 80 -14.58 -1.41 -4.26
CA PRO A 80 -15.82 -2.15 -4.25
C PRO A 80 -15.95 -3.08 -5.47
N GLU A 81 -14.87 -3.25 -6.22
CA GLU A 81 -14.75 -4.07 -7.42
C GLU A 81 -14.47 -5.53 -7.04
N ASN A 82 -15.00 -6.50 -7.78
CA ASN A 82 -14.66 -7.92 -7.56
C ASN A 82 -13.17 -8.17 -7.79
N ILE A 83 -12.66 -7.60 -8.87
CA ILE A 83 -11.28 -7.68 -9.35
C ILE A 83 -10.81 -6.22 -9.45
N PRO A 84 -9.98 -5.75 -8.51
CA PRO A 84 -9.69 -4.33 -8.41
C PRO A 84 -8.72 -3.85 -9.50
N VAL A 85 -8.87 -2.61 -9.92
CA VAL A 85 -7.88 -1.89 -10.74
C VAL A 85 -7.62 -0.51 -10.14
N PRO A 86 -6.39 0.03 -10.23
CA PRO A 86 -6.13 1.39 -9.78
C PRO A 86 -6.87 2.39 -10.66
N SER A 87 -7.41 3.43 -10.04
CA SER A 87 -7.91 4.61 -10.74
C SER A 87 -6.76 5.55 -11.12
N ASP A 88 -7.04 6.53 -11.99
CA ASP A 88 -6.07 7.59 -12.32
C ASP A 88 -5.64 8.39 -11.08
N THR A 89 -6.50 8.50 -10.08
CA THR A 89 -6.18 9.17 -8.81
C THR A 89 -5.18 8.35 -8.01
N ASP A 90 -5.32 7.02 -8.00
CA ASP A 90 -4.41 6.12 -7.31
C ASP A 90 -3.03 6.18 -7.97
N ILE A 91 -2.96 6.08 -9.29
CA ILE A 91 -1.69 6.18 -10.03
C ILE A 91 -0.98 7.50 -9.74
N LYS A 92 -1.70 8.63 -9.76
CA LYS A 92 -1.11 9.95 -9.43
C LYS A 92 -0.59 10.00 -8.00
N ASN A 93 -1.37 9.50 -7.04
CA ASN A 93 -0.97 9.43 -5.63
C ASN A 93 0.28 8.55 -5.47
N TRP A 94 0.33 7.38 -6.10
CA TRP A 94 1.47 6.47 -6.02
C TRP A 94 2.74 7.09 -6.63
N GLN A 95 2.62 7.81 -7.75
CA GLN A 95 3.74 8.56 -8.33
C GLN A 95 4.25 9.64 -7.38
N ASP A 96 3.33 10.34 -6.72
CA ASP A 96 3.68 11.34 -5.72
C ASP A 96 4.42 10.72 -4.52
N ARG A 97 3.98 9.54 -4.05
CA ARG A 97 4.66 8.79 -2.98
C ARG A 97 6.08 8.41 -3.39
N LEU A 98 6.25 7.82 -4.58
CA LEU A 98 7.57 7.45 -5.10
C LEU A 98 8.53 8.64 -5.17
N LYS A 99 8.03 9.83 -5.54
CA LYS A 99 8.84 11.05 -5.68
C LYS A 99 9.15 11.73 -4.36
N LYS A 100 8.18 11.80 -3.45
CA LYS A 100 8.23 12.70 -2.28
C LYS A 100 8.59 11.97 -0.99
N ASP A 101 8.29 10.69 -0.88
CA ASP A 101 8.53 9.96 0.36
C ASP A 101 9.99 9.47 0.43
N ILE A 102 10.51 9.45 1.66
CA ILE A 102 11.83 8.91 1.96
C ILE A 102 11.64 7.47 2.42
N PHE A 103 12.21 6.53 1.68
CA PHE A 103 12.15 5.10 1.96
C PHE A 103 13.41 4.41 1.44
N ASN A 104 13.69 3.23 1.98
CA ASN A 104 14.84 2.42 1.60
C ASN A 104 14.51 1.62 0.33
N GLY A 105 15.46 1.56 -0.60
CA GLY A 105 15.30 0.86 -1.87
C GLY A 105 14.63 1.71 -2.96
N ASP A 106 14.35 1.06 -4.09
CA ASP A 106 13.86 1.71 -5.31
C ASP A 106 12.40 1.38 -5.63
N THR A 107 11.71 0.66 -4.75
CA THR A 107 10.38 0.13 -5.01
C THR A 107 9.43 0.34 -3.83
N LEU A 108 8.21 0.77 -4.13
CA LEU A 108 7.07 0.72 -3.21
C LEU A 108 6.03 -0.27 -3.71
N PHE A 109 5.29 -0.86 -2.77
CA PHE A 109 4.23 -1.82 -3.05
C PHE A 109 2.86 -1.20 -2.79
N PHE A 110 1.95 -1.42 -3.71
CA PHE A 110 0.60 -0.91 -3.63
C PHE A 110 -0.38 -2.07 -3.71
N ILE A 111 -1.22 -2.22 -2.69
CA ILE A 111 -2.21 -3.30 -2.63
C ILE A 111 -3.61 -2.71 -2.77
N ILE A 112 -4.39 -3.25 -3.70
CA ILE A 112 -5.83 -2.96 -3.76
C ILE A 112 -6.59 -4.23 -3.43
N ILE A 113 -7.45 -4.13 -2.43
CA ILE A 113 -8.28 -5.23 -1.96
C ILE A 113 -9.68 -5.06 -2.55
N GLY A 114 -10.03 -5.92 -3.49
CA GLY A 114 -11.39 -6.02 -4.03
C GLY A 114 -12.27 -6.95 -3.21
N ILE A 115 -13.48 -7.20 -3.70
CA ILE A 115 -14.48 -8.07 -3.05
C ILE A 115 -14.06 -9.54 -3.13
N LYS A 116 -13.52 -9.99 -4.27
CA LYS A 116 -13.15 -11.40 -4.48
C LYS A 116 -11.65 -11.66 -4.38
N ILE A 117 -10.83 -10.72 -4.86
CA ILE A 117 -9.38 -10.86 -4.88
C ILE A 117 -8.70 -9.57 -4.40
N LEU A 118 -7.45 -9.69 -3.96
CA LEU A 118 -6.52 -8.58 -3.87
C LEU A 118 -5.55 -8.62 -5.05
N ARG A 119 -5.03 -7.45 -5.42
CA ARG A 119 -3.94 -7.32 -6.39
C ARG A 119 -2.84 -6.45 -5.81
N VAL A 120 -1.62 -6.70 -6.26
CA VAL A 120 -0.41 -6.03 -5.76
C VAL A 120 0.35 -5.47 -6.94
N TRP A 121 0.74 -4.21 -6.84
CA TRP A 121 1.61 -3.55 -7.80
C TRP A 121 2.94 -3.20 -7.15
N ASP A 122 4.04 -3.37 -7.87
CA ASP A 122 5.30 -2.74 -7.54
C ASP A 122 5.45 -1.45 -8.36
N GLY A 123 5.90 -0.38 -7.71
CA GLY A 123 6.16 0.92 -8.33
C GLY A 123 7.63 1.27 -8.21
N SER A 124 8.29 1.53 -9.33
CA SER A 124 9.71 1.87 -9.37
C SER A 124 9.91 3.37 -9.20
N LYS A 125 10.75 3.77 -8.24
CA LYS A 125 11.13 5.17 -7.98
C LYS A 125 11.83 5.81 -9.17
N THR A 126 12.65 5.02 -9.88
CA THR A 126 13.45 5.48 -11.01
C THR A 126 12.61 5.70 -12.27
N THR A 127 11.71 4.77 -12.58
CA THR A 127 10.93 4.81 -13.83
C THR A 127 9.53 5.40 -13.66
N LEU A 128 9.01 5.42 -12.43
CA LEU A 128 7.63 5.79 -12.10
C LEU A 128 6.57 4.92 -12.80
N VAL A 129 6.98 3.71 -13.21
CA VAL A 129 6.13 2.68 -13.80
C VAL A 129 5.64 1.74 -12.68
N PHE A 130 4.39 1.33 -12.79
CA PHE A 130 3.76 0.34 -11.93
C PHE A 130 3.54 -0.94 -12.70
N ARG A 131 3.88 -2.10 -12.11
CA ARG A 131 3.65 -3.41 -12.72
C ARG A 131 2.78 -4.23 -11.78
N LEU A 132 1.82 -4.95 -12.34
CA LEU A 132 1.00 -5.88 -11.59
C LEU A 132 1.83 -7.13 -11.30
N LEU A 133 2.00 -7.46 -10.01
CA LEU A 133 2.69 -8.67 -9.61
C LEU A 133 1.83 -9.90 -9.90
N ASN A 134 2.48 -10.96 -10.39
CA ASN A 134 1.84 -12.22 -10.80
C ASN A 134 0.85 -12.07 -11.97
N ASP A 135 0.97 -11.02 -12.79
CA ASP A 135 0.30 -11.00 -14.09
C ASP A 135 1.02 -11.98 -15.02
N ASN A 136 0.47 -13.19 -15.15
CA ASN A 136 1.02 -14.23 -16.02
C ASN A 136 0.88 -13.90 -17.52
N ASN A 137 0.55 -12.67 -17.90
CA ASN A 137 0.69 -12.18 -19.27
C ASN A 137 2.13 -11.72 -19.57
N SER A 138 3.08 -12.65 -19.40
CA SER A 138 4.30 -12.62 -20.21
C SER A 138 3.93 -13.32 -21.51
N ASN A 139 3.55 -12.55 -22.53
CA ASN A 139 3.38 -13.09 -23.88
C ASN A 139 4.67 -13.81 -24.28
N SER A 140 4.45 -15.02 -24.80
CA SER A 140 5.39 -15.87 -25.52
C SER A 140 5.98 -15.16 -26.74
#